data_AF-A0A8S3XJ51-F1
#
_entry.id   AF-A0A8S3XJ51-F1
#
_cell.length_a   1.000
_cell.length_b   1.000
_cell.length_c   1.000
_cell.angle_alpha   90.00
_cell.angle_beta   90.00
_cell.angle_gamma   90.00
#
_symmetry.space_group_name_H-M   'P 1'
#
loop_
_entity.id
_entity.type
_entity.pdbx_description
1 polymer ?
#
loop_
_entity_poly.entity_id
_entity_poly.type
_entity_poly.pdbx_seq_one_letter_code
_entity_poly.pdbx_strand_id
1 'polypeptide(L)'
;MSKCEKCNKNITKARLGVVCHRCEKMVHPKTECSGCTTKQRNALRANENLDWSCSECKNTSYRRTSIVIPEDDDDGAFGSPITSASVPLDGKNLLLEISTKVECAIQRQLSQFAESMEFNSRKLDDILKTVDAFKTTVKEIKKKNIELSNQNKNLEYRISALEQRLQEQE
;
A
#
# COMPACT_ATOMS: atom_id res chain seq x y z
N MET A 1 -1.91 -2.96 17.27
CA MET A 1 -2.61 -1.66 17.38
C MET A 1 -1.56 -0.56 17.41
N SER A 2 -1.62 0.41 16.50
CA SER A 2 -0.63 1.50 16.44
C SER A 2 -0.78 2.46 17.63
N LYS A 3 0.34 2.94 18.18
CA LYS A 3 0.39 3.89 19.29
C LYS A 3 0.95 5.23 18.82
N CYS A 4 0.49 6.31 19.42
CA CYS A 4 1.06 7.63 19.22
C CYS A 4 2.44 7.69 19.88
N GLU A 5 3.49 8.00 19.11
CA GLU A 5 4.86 8.03 19.63
C GLU A 5 5.13 9.14 20.64
N LYS A 6 4.26 10.16 20.70
CA LYS A 6 4.43 11.28 21.63
C LYS A 6 3.71 11.11 22.97
N CYS A 7 2.54 10.47 22.97
CA CYS A 7 1.75 10.30 24.20
C CYS A 7 1.52 8.84 24.59
N ASN A 8 2.07 7.89 23.83
CA ASN A 8 1.96 6.44 24.02
C ASN A 8 0.52 5.88 24.10
N LYS A 9 -0.49 6.69 23.75
CA LYS A 9 -1.90 6.27 23.69
C LYS A 9 -2.24 5.65 22.34
N ASN A 10 -3.19 4.73 22.33
CA ASN A 10 -3.63 4.02 21.13
C ASN A 10 -4.21 4.98 20.06
N ILE A 11 -3.92 4.67 18.81
CA ILE A 11 -4.54 5.28 17.62
C ILE A 11 -5.66 4.35 17.16
N THR A 12 -6.86 4.90 17.03
CA THR A 12 -8.08 4.13 16.71
C THR A 12 -8.91 4.88 15.67
N LYS A 13 -9.96 4.25 15.12
CA LYS A 13 -10.89 4.92 14.19
C LYS A 13 -11.51 6.19 14.80
N ALA A 14 -11.77 6.20 16.11
CA ALA A 14 -12.26 7.38 16.83
C ALA A 14 -11.15 8.39 17.16
N ARG A 15 -9.89 7.96 17.23
CA ARG A 15 -8.71 8.77 17.54
C ARG A 15 -7.66 8.59 16.45
N LEU A 16 -7.91 9.22 15.31
CA LEU A 16 -7.07 9.13 14.11
C LEU A 16 -5.62 9.53 14.39
N GLY A 17 -4.70 8.95 13.62
CA GLY A 17 -3.29 9.29 13.60
C GLY A 17 -2.94 10.11 12.36
N VAL A 18 -1.81 10.81 12.41
CA VAL A 18 -1.12 11.37 11.25
C VAL A 18 0.30 10.82 11.24
N VAL A 19 0.78 10.46 10.05
CA VAL A 19 2.11 9.88 9.84
C VAL A 19 3.01 10.95 9.25
N CYS A 20 4.22 11.10 9.80
CA CYS A 20 5.20 11.99 9.20
C CYS A 20 5.72 11.38 7.89
N HIS A 21 5.61 12.10 6.78
CA HIS A 21 6.13 11.64 5.48
C HIS A 21 7.66 11.39 5.47
N ARG A 22 8.41 12.01 6.40
CA ARG A 22 9.88 11.92 6.44
C ARG A 22 10.41 10.81 7.36
N CYS A 23 9.87 10.69 8.57
CA CYS A 23 10.37 9.74 9.58
C CYS A 23 9.36 8.66 9.98
N GLU A 24 8.19 8.62 9.32
CA GLU A 24 7.12 7.63 9.51
C GLU A 24 6.53 7.53 10.92
N LYS A 25 7.03 8.33 11.87
CA LYS A 25 6.48 8.43 13.22
C LYS A 25 4.99 8.75 13.16
N MET A 26 4.21 7.95 13.86
CA MET A 26 2.75 8.10 13.93
C MET A 26 2.37 8.81 15.22
N VAL A 27 1.63 9.92 15.10
CA VAL A 27 1.18 10.72 16.24
C VAL A 27 -0.28 11.11 16.11
N HIS A 28 -0.95 11.46 17.21
CA HIS A 28 -2.27 12.08 17.10
C HIS A 28 -2.16 13.44 16.42
N PRO A 29 -3.11 13.81 15.53
CA PRO A 29 -3.09 15.09 14.82
C PRO A 29 -3.51 16.27 15.71
N LYS A 30 -3.42 16.14 17.04
CA LYS A 30 -3.75 17.19 18.00
C LYS A 30 -2.53 18.06 18.27
N THR A 31 -2.76 19.30 18.68
CA THR A 31 -1.71 20.27 18.98
C THR A 31 -0.68 19.74 19.99
N GLU A 32 -1.12 19.01 21.02
CA GLU A 32 -0.23 18.39 22.02
C GLU A 32 0.75 17.37 21.43
N CYS A 33 0.35 16.64 20.38
CA CYS A 33 1.15 15.59 19.76
C CYS A 33 1.85 16.13 18.50
N SER A 34 1.09 16.41 17.44
CA SER A 34 1.63 16.82 16.14
C SER A 34 1.87 18.33 15.98
N GLY A 35 1.39 19.16 16.91
CA GLY A 35 1.37 20.62 16.73
C GLY A 35 0.34 21.11 15.69
N CYS A 36 -0.50 20.23 15.14
CA CYS A 36 -1.49 20.63 14.14
C CYS A 36 -2.63 21.43 14.77
N THR A 37 -3.00 22.53 14.12
CA THR A 37 -4.23 23.27 14.44
C THR A 37 -5.46 22.56 13.87
N THR A 38 -6.65 22.93 14.33
CA THR A 38 -7.91 22.39 13.77
C THR A 38 -8.06 22.69 12.27
N LYS A 39 -7.63 23.87 11.81
CA LYS A 39 -7.65 24.22 10.37
C LYS A 39 -6.73 23.29 9.56
N GLN A 40 -5.49 23.08 10.03
CA GLN A 40 -4.52 22.20 9.36
C GLN A 40 -4.99 20.75 9.32
N ARG A 41 -5.61 20.26 10.40
CA ARG A 41 -6.23 18.93 10.43
C ARG A 41 -7.31 18.76 9.37
N ASN A 42 -8.18 19.75 9.23
CA ASN A 42 -9.27 19.68 8.26
C ASN A 42 -8.71 19.73 6.83
N ALA A 43 -7.69 20.55 6.57
CA ALA A 43 -7.02 20.60 5.28
C ALA A 43 -6.37 19.27 4.89
N LEU A 44 -5.66 18.61 5.83
CA LEU A 44 -5.06 17.29 5.62
C LEU A 44 -6.08 16.17 5.39
N ARG A 45 -7.30 16.30 5.95
CA ARG A 45 -8.38 15.33 5.72
C ARG A 45 -9.09 15.55 4.39
N ALA A 46 -9.20 16.81 3.97
CA ALA A 46 -9.92 17.19 2.76
C ALA A 46 -9.08 17.04 1.48
N ASN A 47 -7.75 16.99 1.59
CA ASN A 47 -6.84 16.91 0.46
C ASN A 47 -5.88 15.75 0.63
N GLU A 48 -6.01 14.74 -0.21
CA GLU A 48 -5.14 13.55 -0.20
C GLU A 48 -3.71 13.84 -0.65
N ASN A 49 -3.48 14.96 -1.34
CA ASN A 49 -2.16 15.36 -1.85
C ASN A 49 -1.33 16.18 -0.83
N LEU A 50 -1.82 16.38 0.40
CA LEU A 50 -1.10 17.14 1.42
C LEU A 50 -0.39 16.20 2.40
N ASP A 51 0.94 16.19 2.33
CA ASP A 51 1.78 15.48 3.28
C ASP A 51 2.03 16.28 4.56
N TRP A 52 2.05 15.58 5.70
CA TRP A 52 2.44 16.16 6.99
C TRP A 52 3.88 15.79 7.36
N SER A 53 4.61 16.75 7.92
CA SER A 53 5.95 16.55 8.49
C SER A 53 6.00 17.03 9.94
N CYS A 54 6.63 16.24 10.82
CA CYS A 54 6.77 16.56 12.23
C CYS A 54 7.74 17.73 12.45
N SER A 55 7.71 18.33 13.64
CA SER A 55 8.54 19.47 14.00
C SER A 55 10.04 19.15 13.93
N GLU A 56 10.43 17.94 14.35
CA GLU A 56 11.82 17.47 14.27
C GLU A 56 12.32 17.54 12.82
N CYS A 57 11.57 16.94 11.89
CA CYS A 57 11.93 16.91 10.48
C CYS A 57 11.78 18.26 9.76
N LYS A 58 10.93 19.17 10.26
CA LYS A 58 10.80 20.53 9.73
C LYS A 58 11.98 21.41 10.10
N ASN A 59 12.48 21.30 11.32
CA ASN A 59 13.58 22.11 11.81
C ASN A 59 14.93 21.70 11.20
N THR A 60 15.07 20.46 10.72
CA THR A 60 16.24 20.00 9.96
C THR A 60 16.22 20.46 8.50
N SER A 61 15.10 20.98 8.00
CA SER A 61 15.01 21.54 6.66
C SER A 61 15.43 23.01 6.74
N TYR A 62 16.71 23.30 6.50
CA TYR A 62 17.18 24.67 6.29
C TYR A 62 16.34 25.28 5.17
N ARG A 63 15.48 26.25 5.51
CA ARG A 63 14.74 27.01 4.52
C ARG A 63 15.76 27.77 3.68
N ARG A 64 16.00 27.34 2.44
CA ARG A 64 16.55 28.23 1.41
C ARG A 64 15.50 29.33 1.19
N THR A 65 15.67 30.48 1.82
CA THR A 65 15.00 31.71 1.40
C THR A 65 15.67 32.18 0.13
N SER A 66 15.12 31.81 -1.02
CA SER A 66 15.59 32.17 -2.36
C SER A 66 15.27 33.63 -2.74
N ILE A 67 15.06 34.51 -1.76
CA ILE A 67 14.63 35.88 -2.01
C ILE A 67 15.89 36.73 -2.20
N VAL A 68 16.16 37.05 -3.46
CA VAL A 68 17.07 38.16 -3.82
C VAL A 68 16.22 39.43 -3.73
N ILE A 69 16.57 40.31 -2.79
CA ILE A 69 16.09 41.70 -2.79
C ILE A 69 17.11 42.45 -3.65
N PRO A 70 16.76 42.95 -4.85
CA PRO A 70 17.64 43.83 -5.59
C PRO A 70 17.94 45.07 -4.76
N GLU A 71 19.20 45.45 -4.66
CA GLU A 71 19.61 46.73 -4.07
C GLU A 71 19.05 47.85 -4.97
N ASP A 72 18.16 48.69 -4.43
CA ASP A 72 17.89 49.99 -5.03
C ASP A 72 19.17 50.83 -4.84
N ASP A 73 19.76 51.28 -5.95
CA ASP A 73 20.89 52.20 -5.98
C ASP A 73 20.51 53.48 -5.22
N ASP A 74 21.01 53.66 -4.00
CA ASP A 74 21.15 54.99 -3.41
C ASP A 74 22.35 55.05 -2.43
N ASP A 75 23.12 56.12 -2.59
CA ASP A 75 24.43 56.39 -2.03
C ASP A 75 24.45 56.42 -0.49
N GLY A 76 25.47 55.79 0.13
CA GLY A 76 25.71 56.02 1.57
C GLY A 76 26.66 55.06 2.26
N ALA A 77 27.95 55.41 2.24
CA ALA A 77 29.05 54.88 3.03
C ALA A 77 28.66 54.22 4.38
N PHE A 78 28.84 52.89 4.51
CA PHE A 78 29.34 52.21 5.71
C PHE A 78 29.85 50.82 5.31
N GLY A 79 31.13 50.72 4.97
CA GLY A 79 31.80 49.45 4.71
C GLY A 79 31.93 48.63 6.00
N SER A 80 31.08 47.63 6.18
CA SER A 80 31.41 46.43 6.96
C SER A 80 31.74 45.31 5.97
N PRO A 81 32.87 44.61 6.11
CA PRO A 81 33.15 43.45 5.28
C PRO A 81 32.20 42.33 5.73
N ILE A 82 31.16 42.04 4.96
CA ILE A 82 30.43 40.78 5.11
C ILE A 82 31.41 39.69 4.66
N THR A 83 32.10 39.11 5.64
CA THR A 83 32.91 37.92 5.47
C THR A 83 32.02 36.84 4.85
N SER A 84 32.30 36.49 3.60
CA SER A 84 31.80 35.29 2.95
C SER A 84 32.39 34.07 3.67
N ALA A 85 31.79 33.74 4.81
CA ALA A 85 32.06 32.48 5.49
C ALA A 85 31.57 31.37 4.56
N SER A 86 32.52 30.70 3.90
CA SER A 86 32.26 29.42 3.27
C SER A 86 31.75 28.49 4.37
N VAL A 87 30.43 28.30 4.43
CA VAL A 87 29.83 27.36 5.38
C VAL A 87 30.43 25.99 5.04
N PRO A 88 31.19 25.36 5.95
CA PRO A 88 31.74 24.05 5.68
C PRO A 88 30.56 23.11 5.47
N LEU A 89 30.45 22.54 4.28
CA LEU A 89 29.54 21.43 4.02
C LEU A 89 29.92 20.31 4.98
N ASP A 90 29.11 20.10 6.03
CA ASP A 90 29.31 18.98 6.94
C ASP A 90 28.92 17.69 6.22
N GLY A 91 29.89 17.14 5.49
CA GLY A 91 29.72 15.91 4.71
C GLY A 91 29.29 14.72 5.56
N LYS A 92 29.56 14.72 6.89
CA LYS A 92 29.08 13.66 7.78
C LYS A 92 27.57 13.74 7.97
N ASN A 93 27.03 14.94 8.17
CA ASN A 93 25.58 15.14 8.27
C ASN A 93 24.87 14.82 6.95
N LEU A 94 25.47 15.18 5.81
CA LEU A 94 24.92 14.85 4.51
C LEU A 94 24.88 13.33 4.26
N LEU A 95 25.98 12.63 4.58
CA LEU A 95 26.03 11.16 4.45
C LEU A 95 25.04 10.47 5.39
N LEU A 96 24.87 10.97 6.62
CA LEU A 96 23.87 10.47 7.55
C LEU A 96 22.44 10.67 7.02
N GLU A 97 22.15 11.83 6.43
CA GLU A 97 20.85 12.11 5.83
C GLU A 97 20.58 11.22 4.61
N ILE A 98 21.60 10.99 3.77
CA ILE A 98 21.50 10.07 2.63
C ILE A 98 21.25 8.64 3.14
N SER A 99 22.01 8.17 4.13
CA SER A 99 21.84 6.83 4.71
C SER A 99 20.43 6.64 5.24
N THR A 100 19.93 7.62 6.00
CA THR A 100 18.57 7.58 6.56
C THR A 100 17.52 7.55 5.45
N LYS A 101 17.66 8.37 4.40
CA LYS A 101 16.71 8.37 3.27
C LYS A 101 16.73 7.07 2.49
N VAL A 102 17.91 6.47 2.30
CA VAL A 102 18.06 5.18 1.64
C VAL A 102 17.41 4.08 2.47
N GLU A 103 17.65 4.05 3.78
CA GLU A 103 17.01 3.11 4.71
C GLU A 103 15.48 3.25 4.68
N CYS A 104 14.94 4.47 4.78
CA CYS A 104 13.50 4.71 4.66
C CYS A 104 12.95 4.24 3.30
N ALA A 105 13.65 4.53 2.20
CA ALA A 105 13.22 4.11 0.87
C ALA A 105 13.19 2.59 0.75
N ILE A 106 14.20 1.90 1.26
CA ILE A 106 14.27 0.43 1.29
C ILE A 106 13.13 -0.13 2.14
N GLN A 107 12.90 0.41 3.33
CA GLN A 107 11.85 -0.06 4.24
C GLN A 107 10.46 0.13 3.64
N ARG A 108 10.23 1.25 2.95
CA ARG A 108 8.97 1.48 2.22
C ARG A 108 8.77 0.48 1.09
N GLN A 109 9.81 0.21 0.29
CA GLN A 109 9.74 -0.76 -0.79
C GLN A 109 9.49 -2.19 -0.27
N LEU A 110 10.17 -2.58 0.82
CA LEU A 110 9.94 -3.87 1.46
C LEU A 110 8.52 -4.02 2.00
N SER A 111 7.96 -2.95 2.57
CA SER A 111 6.58 -2.95 3.07
C SER A 111 5.58 -3.09 1.92
N GLN A 112 5.75 -2.34 0.84
CA GLN A 112 4.91 -2.45 -0.37
C GLN A 112 5.02 -3.83 -1.01
N PHE A 113 6.23 -4.40 -1.06
CA PHE A 113 6.45 -5.75 -1.57
C PHE A 113 5.75 -6.80 -0.71
N ALA A 114 5.84 -6.69 0.62
CA ALA A 114 5.16 -7.60 1.55
C ALA A 114 3.63 -7.55 1.37
N GLU A 115 3.05 -6.35 1.23
CA GLU A 115 1.61 -6.18 0.96
C GLU A 115 1.20 -6.82 -0.38
N SER A 116 2.00 -6.62 -1.43
CA SER A 116 1.76 -7.23 -2.74
C SER A 116 1.84 -8.76 -2.68
N MET A 117 2.83 -9.30 -1.96
CA MET A 117 3.01 -10.73 -1.77
C MET A 117 1.85 -11.34 -0.98
N GLU A 118 1.36 -10.67 0.07
CA GLU A 118 0.20 -11.12 0.83
C GLU A 118 -1.08 -11.13 -0.04
N PHE A 119 -1.30 -10.10 -0.85
CA PHE A 119 -2.40 -10.06 -1.80
C PHE A 119 -2.34 -11.24 -2.80
N ASN A 120 -1.16 -11.49 -3.37
CA ASN A 120 -0.96 -12.60 -4.30
C ASN A 120 -1.18 -13.96 -3.62
N SER A 121 -0.73 -14.13 -2.38
CA SER A 121 -0.98 -15.35 -1.59
C SER A 121 -2.48 -15.60 -1.43
N ARG A 122 -3.27 -14.57 -1.08
CA ARG A 122 -4.73 -14.70 -0.97
C ARG A 122 -5.38 -15.06 -2.30
N LYS A 123 -4.88 -14.52 -3.41
CA LYS A 123 -5.37 -14.89 -4.75
C LYS A 123 -5.03 -16.32 -5.15
N LEU A 124 -3.87 -16.83 -4.75
CA LEU A 124 -3.53 -18.24 -4.93
C LEU A 124 -4.48 -19.15 -4.13
N ASP A 125 -4.84 -18.78 -2.91
CA ASP A 125 -5.81 -19.53 -2.10
C ASP A 125 -7.20 -19.58 -2.77
N ASP A 126 -7.65 -18.46 -3.34
CA ASP A 126 -8.92 -18.41 -4.09
C ASP A 126 -8.89 -19.30 -5.34
N ILE A 127 -7.77 -19.32 -6.06
CA ILE A 127 -7.57 -20.20 -7.22
C ILE A 127 -7.59 -21.66 -6.78
N LEU A 128 -6.91 -22.03 -5.69
CA LEU A 128 -6.89 -23.39 -5.16
C LEU A 128 -8.30 -23.89 -4.84
N LYS A 129 -9.11 -23.07 -4.15
CA LYS A 129 -10.52 -23.39 -3.87
C LYS A 129 -11.33 -23.62 -5.15
N THR A 130 -11.10 -22.79 -6.17
CA THR A 130 -11.78 -22.91 -7.46
C THR A 130 -11.40 -24.21 -8.18
N VAL A 131 -10.12 -24.59 -8.14
CA VAL A 131 -9.61 -25.84 -8.72
C VAL A 131 -10.22 -27.06 -8.02
N ASP A 132 -10.35 -27.04 -6.70
CA ASP A 132 -10.98 -28.13 -5.95
C ASP A 132 -12.48 -28.26 -6.27
N ALA A 133 -13.18 -27.15 -6.45
CA ALA A 133 -14.57 -27.16 -6.92
C ALA A 133 -14.67 -27.80 -8.32
N PHE A 134 -13.81 -27.39 -9.27
CA PHE A 134 -13.78 -27.99 -10.61
C PHE A 134 -13.46 -29.49 -10.58
N LYS A 135 -12.51 -29.91 -9.74
CA LYS A 135 -12.18 -31.33 -9.57
C LYS A 135 -13.40 -32.15 -9.12
N THR A 136 -14.23 -31.57 -8.26
CA THR A 136 -15.48 -32.20 -7.80
C THR A 136 -16.50 -32.28 -8.93
N THR A 137 -16.75 -31.18 -9.65
CA THR A 137 -17.65 -31.17 -10.82
C THR A 137 -17.23 -32.17 -11.90
N VAL A 138 -15.92 -32.28 -12.20
CA VAL A 138 -15.39 -33.24 -13.17
C VAL A 138 -15.68 -34.68 -12.74
N LYS A 139 -15.54 -35.01 -11.45
CA LYS A 139 -15.87 -36.35 -10.93
C LYS A 139 -17.37 -36.65 -11.09
N GLU A 140 -18.23 -35.70 -10.78
CA GLU A 140 -19.68 -35.84 -10.92
C GLU A 140 -20.09 -36.05 -12.38
N ILE A 141 -19.55 -35.24 -13.30
CA ILE A 141 -19.80 -35.38 -14.73
C ILE A 141 -19.33 -36.75 -15.23
N LYS A 142 -18.13 -37.19 -14.84
CA LYS A 142 -17.63 -38.52 -15.21
C LYS A 142 -18.56 -39.63 -14.71
N LYS A 143 -19.02 -39.55 -13.46
CA LYS A 143 -19.98 -40.53 -12.89
C LYS A 143 -21.27 -40.56 -13.69
N LYS A 144 -21.85 -39.39 -13.99
CA LYS A 144 -23.09 -39.27 -14.75
C LYS A 144 -22.95 -39.80 -16.18
N ASN A 145 -21.79 -39.58 -16.81
CA ASN A 145 -21.51 -40.09 -18.14
C ASN A 145 -21.47 -41.63 -18.17
N ILE A 146 -20.83 -42.25 -17.17
CA ILE A 146 -20.83 -43.71 -17.01
C ILE A 146 -22.26 -44.23 -16.83
N GLU A 147 -23.06 -43.59 -15.99
CA GLU A 147 -24.44 -43.98 -15.74
C GLU A 147 -25.31 -43.91 -17.01
N LEU A 148 -25.24 -42.79 -17.74
CA LEU A 148 -25.95 -42.60 -19.00
C LEU A 148 -25.49 -43.59 -20.08
N SER A 149 -24.18 -43.86 -20.16
CA SER A 149 -23.63 -44.84 -21.10
C SER A 149 -24.18 -46.25 -20.81
N ASN A 150 -24.29 -46.63 -19.54
CA ASN A 150 -24.88 -47.92 -19.15
C ASN A 150 -26.38 -47.98 -19.45
N GLN A 151 -27.11 -46.88 -19.23
CA GLN A 151 -28.54 -46.79 -19.59
C GLN A 151 -28.74 -46.94 -21.09
N ASN A 152 -27.94 -46.24 -21.91
CA ASN A 152 -28.00 -46.36 -23.36
C ASN A 152 -27.72 -47.79 -23.82
N LYS A 153 -26.68 -48.45 -23.31
CA LYS A 153 -26.39 -49.86 -23.63
C LYS A 153 -27.56 -50.79 -23.26
N ASN A 154 -28.19 -50.57 -22.10
CA ASN A 154 -29.35 -51.35 -21.70
C ASN A 154 -30.53 -51.19 -22.68
N LEU A 155 -30.81 -49.94 -23.07
CA LEU A 155 -31.86 -49.64 -24.04
C LEU A 155 -31.54 -50.23 -25.42
N GLU A 156 -30.29 -50.13 -25.89
CA GLU A 156 -29.82 -50.78 -27.11
C GLU A 156 -30.07 -52.29 -27.07
N TYR A 157 -29.68 -52.99 -26.00
CA TYR A 157 -29.95 -54.43 -25.86
C TYR A 157 -31.45 -54.75 -25.88
N ARG A 158 -32.28 -53.94 -25.24
CA ARG A 158 -33.74 -54.13 -25.25
C ARG A 158 -34.34 -53.93 -26.63
N ILE A 159 -33.87 -52.92 -27.37
CA ILE A 159 -34.30 -52.67 -28.74
C ILE A 159 -33.91 -53.84 -29.63
N SER A 160 -32.64 -54.27 -29.60
CA SER A 160 -32.18 -55.42 -30.41
C SER A 160 -32.96 -56.71 -30.11
N ALA A 161 -33.30 -56.96 -28.83
CA ALA A 161 -34.13 -58.12 -28.46
C ALA A 161 -35.57 -58.01 -29.00
N LEU A 162 -36.15 -56.81 -29.03
CA LEU A 162 -37.47 -56.57 -29.61
C LEU A 162 -37.46 -56.69 -31.13
N GLU A 163 -36.44 -56.14 -31.79
CA GLU A 163 -36.24 -56.24 -33.24
C GLU A 163 -36.11 -57.70 -33.68
N GLN A 164 -35.32 -58.50 -32.96
CA GLN A 164 -35.19 -59.93 -33.24
C GLN A 164 -36.53 -60.66 -33.13
N ARG A 165 -37.30 -60.40 -32.07
CA ARG A 165 -38.64 -61.00 -31.89
C ARG A 165 -39.64 -60.59 -32.96
N LEU A 166 -39.53 -59.37 -33.47
CA LEU A 166 -40.39 -58.88 -34.55
C LEU A 166 -40.06 -59.63 -35.85
N GLN A 167 -38.77 -59.79 -36.16
CA GLN A 167 -38.29 -60.55 -37.31
C GLN A 167 -38.71 -62.03 -37.28
N GLU A 168 -38.78 -62.64 -36.10
CA GLU A 168 -39.25 -64.03 -35.95
C GLU A 168 -40.77 -64.20 -36.18
N GLN A 169 -41.54 -63.10 -36.22
CA GLN A 169 -42.99 -63.10 -36.45
C GLN A 169 -43.38 -62.82 -37.91
N GLU A 170 -42.43 -62.42 -38.75
CA GLU A 170 -42.58 -62.23 -40.20
C GLU A 170 -42.18 -63.49 -40.98
#